data_AF-A0AAW7KE47-F1
#
_entry.id   AF-A0AAW7KE47-F1
#
_cell.length_a   1.000
_cell.length_b   1.000
_cell.length_c   1.000
_cell.angle_alpha   90.00
_cell.angle_beta   90.00
_cell.angle_gamma   90.00
#
_symmetry.space_group_name_H-M   'P 1'
#
loop_
_entity.id
_entity.type
_entity.pdbx_description
1 polymer ?
#
loop_
_entity_poly.entity_id
_entity_poly.type
_entity_poly.pdbx_seq_one_letter_code
_entity_poly.pdbx_strand_id
1 'polypeptide(L)' 'MEETVFFNLGNALASKRDQKELIKEAQIAKDTRKIPGKLIIVEDEENGIHILFELADQTEPSAETKEFKVKKVID' A
#
# COMPACT_ATOMS: atom_id res chain seq x y z
N MET A 1 -16.25 3.61 7.00
CA MET A 1 -16.27 3.62 5.53
C MET A 1 -15.04 2.85 5.11
N GLU A 2 -15.19 1.68 4.47
CA GLU A 2 -14.04 0.99 3.86
C GLU A 2 -13.68 1.79 2.61
N GLU A 3 -12.47 2.36 2.60
CA GLU A 3 -12.00 3.17 1.48
C GLU A 3 -11.37 2.24 0.44
N THR A 4 -11.87 2.32 -0.79
CA THR A 4 -11.34 1.60 -1.94
C THR A 4 -10.40 2.51 -2.70
N VAL A 5 -9.23 1.99 -3.07
CA VAL A 5 -8.16 2.73 -3.73
C VAL A 5 -7.61 1.92 -4.91
N PHE A 6 -7.08 2.63 -5.90
CA PHE A 6 -6.50 2.02 -7.09
C PHE A 6 -5.01 2.33 -7.16
N PHE A 7 -4.22 1.29 -7.35
CA PHE A 7 -2.76 1.39 -7.47
C PHE A 7 -2.25 0.54 -8.63
N ASN A 8 -1.14 0.96 -9.21
CA ASN A 8 -0.37 0.12 -10.11
C ASN A 8 0.57 -0.76 -9.28
N LEU A 9 0.49 -2.09 -9.46
CA LEU A 9 1.36 -3.05 -8.78
C LEU A 9 2.86 -2.79 -9.02
N GLY A 10 3.23 -2.16 -10.13
CA GLY A 10 4.61 -1.75 -10.42
C GLY A 10 5.17 -0.71 -9.45
N ASN A 11 4.30 0.06 -8.78
CA ASN A 11 4.69 1.08 -7.78
C ASN A 11 4.69 0.52 -6.35
N ALA A 12 4.43 -0.79 -6.17
CA ALA A 12 4.42 -1.39 -4.84
C ALA A 12 5.81 -1.32 -4.20
N LEU A 13 5.87 -0.76 -2.99
CA LEU A 13 7.11 -0.68 -2.21
C LEU A 13 7.46 -2.03 -1.60
N ALA A 14 6.45 -2.77 -1.13
CA ALA A 14 6.57 -4.09 -0.55
C ALA A 14 5.24 -4.84 -0.58
N SER A 15 5.28 -6.17 -0.56
CA SER A 15 4.08 -7.03 -0.44
C SER A 15 4.34 -8.21 0.49
N LYS A 16 3.48 -8.43 1.47
CA LYS A 16 3.57 -9.53 2.44
C LYS A 16 2.19 -10.05 2.83
N ARG A 17 2.11 -11.35 3.14
CA ARG A 17 0.91 -11.95 3.74
C ARG A 17 0.71 -11.51 5.19
N ASP A 18 1.80 -11.27 5.93
CA ASP A 18 1.72 -10.82 7.32
C ASP A 18 1.71 -9.28 7.39
N GLN A 19 0.59 -8.73 7.88
CA GLN A 19 0.41 -7.29 8.03
C GLN A 19 1.41 -6.67 9.02
N LYS A 20 1.76 -7.36 10.12
CA LYS A 20 2.65 -6.81 11.15
C LYS A 20 4.07 -6.67 10.63
N GLU A 21 4.54 -7.64 9.85
CA GLU A 21 5.83 -7.53 9.18
C GLU A 21 5.84 -6.36 8.18
N LEU A 22 4.78 -6.22 7.38
CA LEU A 22 4.68 -5.14 6.41
C LEU A 22 4.66 -3.75 7.08
N ILE A 23 3.99 -3.62 8.23
CA ILE A 23 3.99 -2.37 9.01
C ILE A 23 5.40 -2.02 9.50
N LYS A 24 6.16 -3.00 10.00
CA LYS A 24 7.54 -2.76 10.43
C LYS A 24 8.40 -2.28 9.26
N GLU A 25 8.27 -2.94 8.11
CA GLU A 25 9.00 -2.58 6.91
C GLU A 25 8.60 -1.18 6.40
N ALA A 26 7.33 -0.83 6.46
CA ALA A 26 6.84 0.50 6.14
C ALA A 26 7.46 1.58 7.04
N GLN A 27 7.52 1.35 8.36
CA GLN A 27 8.16 2.26 9.30
C GLN A 27 9.65 2.41 8.99
N ILE A 28 10.37 1.30 8.79
CA ILE A 28 11.78 1.32 8.43
C ILE A 28 12.01 2.06 7.11
N ALA A 29 11.18 1.82 6.09
CA ALA A 29 11.28 2.49 4.80
C ALA A 29 11.05 4.00 4.95
N LYS A 30 10.09 4.42 5.76
CA LYS A 30 9.83 5.83 6.05
C LYS A 30 11.02 6.50 6.76
N ASP A 31 11.55 5.86 7.80
CA ASP A 31 12.71 6.36 8.56
C ASP A 31 14.00 6.39 7.71
N THR A 32 14.23 5.33 6.92
CA THR A 32 15.49 5.15 6.17
C THR A 32 15.50 5.92 4.86
N ARG A 33 14.43 5.83 4.06
CA ARG A 33 14.33 6.48 2.75
C ARG A 33 13.84 7.93 2.85
N LYS A 34 13.47 8.41 4.05
CA LYS A 34 12.88 9.74 4.28
C LYS A 34 11.76 10.02 3.29
N ILE A 35 10.89 9.03 3.07
CA ILE A 35 9.73 9.18 2.18
C ILE A 35 8.89 10.32 2.77
N PRO A 36 8.77 11.46 2.06
CA PRO A 36 8.09 12.63 2.61
C PRO A 36 6.56 12.44 2.62
N GLY A 37 6.07 11.50 1.81
CA GLY A 37 4.66 11.14 1.71
C GLY A 37 4.19 10.17 2.79
N LYS A 38 2.87 10.00 2.83
CA LYS A 38 2.21 9.00 3.66
C LYS A 38 2.32 7.65 2.99
N LEU A 39 2.50 6.59 3.77
CA LEU A 39 2.43 5.23 3.26
C LEU A 39 1.04 4.65 3.51
N ILE A 40 0.60 3.76 2.63
CA ILE A 40 -0.68 3.09 2.76
C ILE A 40 -0.50 1.59 2.58
N ILE A 41 -1.09 0.83 3.50
CA ILE A 41 -1.20 -0.61 3.43
C ILE A 41 -2.59 -0.93 2.94
N VAL A 42 -2.64 -1.64 1.83
CA VAL A 42 -3.85 -2.14 1.21
C VAL A 42 -3.88 -3.67 1.23
N GLU A 43 -5.06 -4.24 1.15
CA GLU A 43 -5.25 -5.68 1.00
C GLU A 43 -5.84 -6.01 -0.36
N ASP A 44 -5.21 -6.99 -1.01
CA ASP A 44 -5.75 -7.65 -2.18
C ASP A 44 -6.66 -8.79 -1.71
N GLU A 45 -7.98 -8.58 -1.79
CA GLU A 45 -8.97 -9.57 -1.35
C GLU A 45 -8.91 -10.87 -2.16
N GLU A 46 -8.41 -10.83 -3.41
CA GLU A 46 -8.30 -12.04 -4.24
C GLU A 46 -7.21 -12.98 -3.72
N ASN A 47 -6.12 -12.42 -3.19
CA ASN A 47 -4.92 -13.17 -2.81
C ASN A 47 -4.69 -13.23 -1.29
N GLY A 48 -5.43 -12.44 -0.51
CA GLY A 48 -5.23 -12.28 0.93
C GLY A 48 -3.82 -11.76 1.28
N ILE A 49 -3.23 -10.96 0.39
CA ILE A 49 -1.91 -10.34 0.60
C ILE A 49 -2.08 -8.87 0.94
N HIS A 50 -1.19 -8.37 1.80
CA HIS A 50 -1.07 -6.96 2.08
C HIS A 50 0.03 -6.36 1.23
N ILE A 51 -0.20 -5.16 0.72
CA ILE A 51 0.72 -4.46 -0.16
C ILE A 51 0.90 -3.04 0.38
N LEU A 52 2.14 -2.57 0.36
CA LEU A 52 2.55 -1.25 0.79
C LEU A 52 2.76 -0.37 -0.44
N PHE A 53 2.07 0.76 -0.47
CA PHE A 53 2.23 1.81 -1.47
C PHE A 53 2.54 3.14 -0.79
N GLU A 54 3.06 4.09 -1.57
CA GLU A 54 3.00 5.49 -1.18
C GLU A 54 1.61 6.04 -1.54
N LEU A 55 0.98 6.80 -0.64
CA LEU A 55 -0.34 7.37 -0.88
C LEU A 55 -0.35 8.30 -2.10
N ALA A 56 0.80 8.92 -2.42
CA ALA A 56 0.98 9.76 -3.60
C ALA A 56 0.91 8.97 -4.93
N ASP A 57 1.13 7.65 -4.89
CA ASP A 57 1.02 6.78 -6.06
C ASP A 57 -0.43 6.35 -6.35
N GLN A 58 -1.40 6.84 -5.56
CA GLN A 58 -2.81 6.54 -5.79
C GLN A 58 -3.25 7.15 -7.12
N THR A 59 -3.87 6.34 -7.96
CA THR A 59 -4.36 6.78 -9.27
C THR A 59 -5.86 6.56 -9.41
N GLU A 60 -6.41 7.04 -10.52
CA GLU A 60 -7.78 6.71 -10.92
C GLU A 60 -7.87 5.26 -11.44
N PRO A 61 -9.05 4.63 -11.37
CA PRO A 61 -9.29 3.31 -11.94
C PRO A 61 -9.05 3.30 -13.46
N SER A 62 -8.16 2.42 -13.91
CA SER A 62 -7.79 2.20 -15.30
C SER A 62 -7.47 0.73 -15.55
N ALA A 63 -7.21 0.37 -16.81
CA ALA A 63 -6.86 -1.00 -17.19
C ALA A 63 -5.52 -1.49 -16.58
N GLU A 64 -4.66 -0.56 -16.13
CA GLU A 64 -3.33 -0.86 -15.59
C GLU A 64 -3.27 -0.81 -14.06
N THR A 65 -4.39 -0.45 -13.42
CA THR A 65 -4.49 -0.29 -11.98
C THR A 65 -5.38 -1.36 -11.40
N LYS A 66 -5.01 -1.86 -10.22
CA LYS A 66 -5.80 -2.84 -9.48
C LYS A 66 -6.50 -2.16 -8.32
N GLU A 67 -7.72 -2.61 -8.06
CA GLU A 67 -8.52 -2.23 -6.89
C GLU A 67 -7.97 -2.90 -5.63
N PHE A 68 -7.82 -2.13 -4.56
CA PHE A 68 -7.46 -2.65 -3.25
C PHE A 68 -8.27 -2.00 -2.14
N LYS A 69 -8.42 -2.73 -1.03
CA LYS A 69 -9.04 -2.21 0.18
C LYS A 69 -8.00 -1.60 1.11
N VAL A 70 -8.23 -0.37 1.55
CA VAL A 70 -7.36 0.28 2.54
C VAL A 70 -7.48 -0.43 3.88
N LYS A 71 -6.34 -0.93 4.40
CA LYS A 71 -6.26 -1.51 5.75
C LYS A 71 -5.66 -0.53 6.75
N LYS A 72 -4.66 0.24 6.35
CA LYS A 72 -3.99 1.18 7.25
C LYS A 72 -3.26 2.28 6.48
N VAL A 73 -3.37 3.51 6.95
CA VAL A 73 -2.52 4.63 6.52
C VAL A 73 -1.47 4.89 7.59
N ILE A 74 -0.24 5.12 7.17
CA ILE A 74 0.93 5.40 8.01
C ILE A 74 1.40 6.80 7.64
N ASP A 75 1.18 7.73 8.58
CA ASP A 75 1.58 9.13 8.45
C ASP A 75 3.02 9.35 8.86
#